data_AF-A0A452GP01-F1
#
_entry.id   AF-A0A452GP01-F1
#
_cell.length_a   1.000
_cell.length_b   1.000
_cell.length_c   1.000
_cell.angle_alpha   90.00
_cell.angle_beta   90.00
_cell.angle_gamma   90.00
#
_symmetry.space_group_name_H-M   'P 1'
#
loop_
_entity.id
_entity.type
_entity.pdbx_description
1 polymer ?
#
loop_
_entity_poly.entity_id
_entity_poly.type
_entity_poly.pdbx_seq_one_letter_code
_entity_poly.pdbx_strand_id
1 'polypeptide(L)'
;RSKPGGVKGDTLIDIGSGPTIYQLLSACENFKEIIASDYTDRNRQELEKWLNNEPGAFDWTPVVKYVCELEGDREKWAEKEDKLRKKVKQVLKCNVSKSNILAPVSLPQADCLLSTLCLEAACKDLNSYRAALKNISSLLKPGGHLVMVIVLKETYYMVGQRRFSCLYLEQESVEEALREARYDVQCVEVTPNRPESTFSDFEAVLSLVACKRPA
;
A
#
# COMPACT_ATOMS: atom_id res chain seq x y z
N ARG A 1 19.18 18.34 -11.58
CA ARG A 1 18.17 18.31 -10.49
C ARG A 1 16.80 18.45 -11.15
N SER A 2 16.12 17.34 -11.43
CA SER A 2 14.74 17.36 -11.92
C SER A 2 13.82 17.95 -10.85
N LYS A 3 12.86 18.80 -11.26
CA LYS A 3 11.79 19.23 -10.34
C LYS A 3 11.08 17.99 -9.80
N PRO A 4 10.76 17.88 -8.50
CA PRO A 4 9.94 16.79 -7.99
C PRO A 4 8.51 17.01 -8.48
N GLY A 5 8.19 16.50 -9.66
CA GLY A 5 6.80 16.24 -10.03
C GLY A 5 6.34 15.09 -9.16
N GLY A 6 5.58 15.37 -8.10
CA GLY A 6 5.11 14.34 -7.17
C GLY A 6 4.34 13.21 -7.86
N VAL A 7 4.25 12.06 -7.19
CA VAL A 7 3.50 10.89 -7.67
C VAL A 7 2.02 11.24 -7.80
N LYS A 8 1.51 11.24 -9.04
CA LYS A 8 0.13 11.62 -9.39
C LYS A 8 -0.34 10.91 -10.65
N GLY A 9 -1.64 10.88 -10.88
CA GLY A 9 -2.21 10.24 -12.07
C GLY A 9 -3.74 10.21 -12.04
N ASP A 10 -4.33 9.46 -12.96
CA ASP A 10 -5.78 9.25 -12.97
C ASP A 10 -6.15 8.12 -12.01
N THR A 11 -5.48 6.97 -12.09
CA THR A 11 -5.84 5.77 -11.33
C THR A 11 -4.70 5.29 -10.44
N LEU A 12 -5.02 5.04 -9.17
CA LEU A 12 -4.19 4.32 -8.21
C LEU A 12 -4.86 3.00 -7.83
N ILE A 13 -4.10 1.91 -7.78
CA ILE A 13 -4.55 0.63 -7.20
C ILE A 13 -3.74 0.37 -5.93
N ASP A 14 -4.43 0.23 -4.80
CA ASP A 14 -3.86 -0.18 -3.53
C ASP A 14 -3.97 -1.69 -3.38
N ILE A 15 -2.83 -2.34 -3.16
CA ILE A 15 -2.67 -3.79 -3.12
C ILE A 15 -2.43 -4.22 -1.67
N GLY A 16 -3.34 -5.03 -1.15
CA GLY A 16 -3.29 -5.46 0.25
C GLY A 16 -3.65 -4.33 1.19
N SER A 17 -4.73 -3.60 0.88
CA SER A 17 -5.24 -2.49 1.69
C SER A 17 -5.52 -2.87 3.14
N GLY A 18 -5.76 -4.16 3.42
CA GLY A 18 -6.28 -4.58 4.71
C GLY A 18 -7.60 -3.86 5.05
N PRO A 19 -7.90 -3.67 6.34
CA PRO A 19 -9.02 -2.85 6.80
C PRO A 19 -8.62 -1.37 7.00
N THR A 20 -7.58 -0.87 6.31
CA THR A 20 -7.00 0.45 6.58
C THR A 20 -7.15 1.45 5.45
N ILE A 21 -7.17 2.74 5.81
CA ILE A 21 -7.26 3.85 4.86
C ILE A 21 -6.11 4.86 4.96
N TYR A 22 -5.25 4.75 5.98
CA TYR A 22 -4.26 5.78 6.28
C TYR A 22 -3.33 6.03 5.10
N GLN A 23 -3.00 4.98 4.36
CA GLN A 23 -2.12 5.02 3.20
C GLN A 23 -2.74 5.78 2.01
N LEU A 24 -4.06 5.99 2.02
CA LEU A 24 -4.80 6.65 0.95
C LEU A 24 -5.09 8.14 1.21
N LEU A 25 -4.90 8.61 2.45
CA LEU A 25 -5.31 9.96 2.87
C LEU A 25 -4.58 11.08 2.11
N SER A 26 -3.27 10.97 1.91
CA SER A 26 -2.53 11.92 1.06
C SER A 26 -2.58 11.55 -0.42
N ALA A 27 -2.78 10.27 -0.74
CA ALA A 27 -2.89 9.80 -2.11
C ALA A 27 -4.15 10.38 -2.81
N CYS A 28 -5.27 10.52 -2.09
CA CYS A 28 -6.53 11.01 -2.68
C CYS A 28 -6.49 12.46 -3.20
N GLU A 29 -5.45 13.22 -2.87
CA GLU A 29 -5.19 14.55 -3.45
C GLU A 29 -4.63 14.48 -4.87
N ASN A 30 -3.92 13.41 -5.20
CA ASN A 30 -3.12 13.31 -6.43
C ASN A 30 -3.70 12.34 -7.46
N PHE A 31 -4.74 11.57 -7.09
CA PHE A 31 -5.39 10.60 -7.95
C PHE A 31 -6.89 10.90 -8.13
N LYS A 32 -7.42 10.65 -9.32
CA LYS A 32 -8.85 10.83 -9.62
C LYS A 32 -9.69 9.65 -9.14
N GLU A 33 -9.14 8.45 -9.23
CA GLU A 33 -9.76 7.20 -8.87
C GLU A 33 -8.78 6.34 -8.07
N ILE A 34 -9.30 5.73 -7.01
CA ILE A 34 -8.59 4.75 -6.18
C ILE A 34 -9.37 3.45 -6.22
N ILE A 35 -8.65 2.35 -6.41
CA ILE A 35 -9.16 0.99 -6.30
C ILE A 35 -8.44 0.35 -5.13
N ALA A 36 -9.16 0.02 -4.08
CA ALA A 36 -8.63 -0.71 -2.94
C ALA A 36 -8.76 -2.22 -3.19
N SER A 37 -7.83 -3.01 -2.66
CA SER A 37 -7.91 -4.46 -2.82
C SER A 37 -7.26 -5.22 -1.67
N ASP A 38 -7.91 -6.32 -1.25
CA ASP A 38 -7.37 -7.19 -0.20
C ASP A 38 -7.76 -8.66 -0.43
N TYR A 39 -6.92 -9.59 0.01
CA TYR A 39 -7.21 -11.02 -0.08
C TYR A 39 -8.34 -11.45 0.86
N THR A 40 -8.38 -10.88 2.06
CA THR A 40 -9.25 -11.30 3.16
C THR A 40 -10.62 -10.65 3.05
N ASP A 41 -11.67 -11.48 2.95
CA ASP A 41 -13.03 -10.98 2.76
C ASP A 41 -13.49 -10.06 3.91
N ARG A 42 -13.10 -10.36 5.15
CA ARG A 42 -13.42 -9.53 6.33
C ARG A 42 -12.73 -8.16 6.31
N ASN A 43 -11.50 -8.06 5.82
CA ASN A 43 -10.80 -6.78 5.71
C ASN A 43 -11.54 -5.83 4.75
N ARG A 44 -11.96 -6.37 3.60
CA ARG A 44 -12.74 -5.61 2.61
C ARG A 44 -14.09 -5.17 3.17
N GLN A 45 -14.76 -6.02 3.94
CA GLN A 45 -16.00 -5.65 4.63
C GLN A 45 -15.80 -4.50 5.63
N GLU A 46 -14.72 -4.52 6.43
CA GLU A 46 -14.43 -3.40 7.35
C GLU A 46 -14.11 -2.10 6.61
N LEU A 47 -13.41 -2.19 5.47
CA LEU A 47 -13.16 -1.03 4.62
C LEU A 47 -14.46 -0.49 4.00
N GLU A 48 -15.34 -1.36 3.48
CA GLU A 48 -16.64 -0.98 2.92
C GLU A 48 -17.54 -0.31 3.97
N LYS A 49 -17.57 -0.80 5.22
CA LYS A 49 -18.30 -0.14 6.31
C LYS A 49 -17.88 1.31 6.51
N TRP A 50 -16.57 1.58 6.52
CA TRP A 50 -16.06 2.95 6.66
C TRP A 50 -16.40 3.81 5.44
N LEU A 51 -16.31 3.24 4.23
CA LEU A 51 -16.65 3.93 2.98
C LEU A 51 -18.14 4.32 2.93
N ASN A 52 -19.02 3.48 3.49
CA ASN A 52 -20.47 3.68 3.50
C ASN A 52 -21.00 4.48 4.70
N ASN A 53 -20.11 4.98 5.58
CA ASN A 53 -20.50 5.61 6.85
C ASN A 53 -21.40 4.71 7.73
N GLU A 54 -21.13 3.41 7.74
CA GLU A 54 -21.91 2.47 8.55
C GLU A 54 -21.60 2.60 10.05
N PRO A 55 -22.62 2.48 10.92
CA PRO A 55 -22.39 2.43 12.37
C PRO A 55 -21.42 1.31 12.75
N GLY A 56 -20.45 1.64 13.62
CA GLY A 56 -19.45 0.68 14.09
C GLY A 56 -18.22 0.53 13.18
N ALA A 57 -18.12 1.30 12.08
CA ALA A 57 -16.86 1.46 11.37
C ALA A 57 -15.76 2.02 12.28
N PHE A 58 -14.50 1.65 12.02
CA PHE A 58 -13.36 2.15 12.80
C PHE A 58 -13.25 3.68 12.67
N ASP A 59 -13.05 4.37 13.80
CA ASP A 59 -12.88 5.82 13.82
C ASP A 59 -11.46 6.22 13.40
N TRP A 60 -11.33 6.59 12.12
CA TRP A 60 -10.07 7.09 11.55
C TRP A 60 -9.83 8.58 11.80
N THR A 61 -10.77 9.31 12.42
CA THR A 61 -10.71 10.76 12.64
C THR A 61 -9.36 11.24 13.21
N PRO A 62 -8.76 10.59 14.24
CA PRO A 62 -7.47 11.02 14.76
C PRO A 62 -6.35 10.98 13.71
N VAL A 63 -6.31 9.95 12.88
CA VAL A 63 -5.32 9.79 11.80
C VAL A 63 -5.59 10.79 10.68
N VAL A 64 -6.84 11.00 10.31
CA VAL A 64 -7.23 11.98 9.28
C VAL A 64 -6.84 13.39 9.70
N LYS A 65 -7.11 13.78 10.95
CA LYS A 65 -6.69 15.07 11.52
C LYS A 65 -5.18 15.23 11.46
N TYR A 66 -4.43 14.18 11.79
CA TYR A 66 -2.96 14.23 11.72
C TYR A 66 -2.47 14.45 10.30
N VAL A 67 -3.02 13.73 9.31
CA VAL A 67 -2.66 13.94 7.89
C VAL A 67 -3.04 15.34 7.43
N CYS A 68 -4.22 15.84 7.79
CA CYS A 68 -4.65 17.20 7.49
C CYS A 68 -3.73 18.26 8.11
N GLU A 69 -3.23 18.05 9.33
CA GLU A 69 -2.24 18.91 9.98
C GLU A 69 -0.92 18.94 9.20
N LEU A 70 -0.42 17.77 8.76
CA LEU A 70 0.76 17.67 7.89
C LEU A 70 0.55 18.39 6.54
N GLU A 71 -0.68 18.39 6.03
CA GLU A 71 -1.07 19.07 4.79
C GLU A 71 -1.40 20.57 4.99
N GLY A 72 -1.27 21.08 6.21
CA GLY A 72 -1.34 22.50 6.55
C GLY A 72 -2.70 22.99 7.06
N ASP A 73 -3.70 22.11 7.22
CA ASP A 73 -5.02 22.50 7.72
C ASP A 73 -5.76 21.33 8.39
N ARG A 74 -5.56 21.19 9.71
CA ARG A 74 -6.14 20.12 10.55
C ARG A 74 -7.68 20.11 10.54
N GLU A 75 -8.32 21.25 10.35
CA GLU A 75 -9.79 21.38 10.46
C GLU A 75 -10.52 20.82 9.23
N LYS A 76 -9.81 20.56 8.13
CA LYS A 76 -10.36 19.95 6.91
C LYS A 76 -10.54 18.43 6.97
N TRP A 77 -10.42 17.81 8.14
CA TRP A 77 -10.50 16.36 8.28
C TRP A 77 -11.80 15.77 7.72
N ALA A 78 -12.95 16.43 7.92
CA ALA A 78 -14.24 15.94 7.40
C ALA A 78 -14.29 15.98 5.85
N GLU A 79 -13.79 17.08 5.25
CA GLU A 79 -13.68 17.20 3.80
C GLU A 79 -12.72 16.16 3.20
N LYS A 80 -11.64 15.83 3.93
CA LYS A 80 -10.68 14.81 3.55
C LYS A 80 -11.31 13.42 3.53
N GLU A 81 -12.06 13.04 4.57
CA GLU A 81 -12.75 11.75 4.57
C GLU A 81 -13.74 11.65 3.41
N ASP A 82 -14.58 12.67 3.23
CA ASP A 82 -15.57 12.71 2.14
C ASP A 82 -14.91 12.65 0.77
N LYS A 83 -13.76 13.32 0.60
CA LYS A 83 -12.97 13.23 -0.62
C LYS A 83 -12.48 11.81 -0.83
N LEU A 84 -11.88 11.18 0.18
CA LEU A 84 -11.38 9.80 0.04
C LEU A 84 -12.51 8.83 -0.29
N ARG A 85 -13.65 8.89 0.43
CA ARG A 85 -14.84 8.07 0.14
C ARG A 85 -15.31 8.22 -1.31
N LYS A 86 -15.30 9.45 -1.85
CA LYS A 86 -15.68 9.70 -3.26
C LYS A 86 -14.64 9.19 -4.26
N LYS A 87 -13.35 9.14 -3.88
CA LYS A 87 -12.24 8.73 -4.75
C LYS A 87 -12.08 7.22 -4.82
N VAL A 88 -12.38 6.49 -3.75
CA VAL A 88 -12.41 5.03 -3.76
C VAL A 88 -13.63 4.57 -4.55
N LYS A 89 -13.40 3.91 -5.69
CA LYS A 89 -14.48 3.47 -6.59
C LYS A 89 -14.83 2.00 -6.44
N GLN A 90 -13.86 1.18 -6.03
CA GLN A 90 -14.00 -0.27 -5.95
C GLN A 90 -13.17 -0.80 -4.79
N VAL A 91 -13.69 -1.83 -4.13
CA VAL A 91 -12.98 -2.66 -3.16
C VAL A 91 -12.97 -4.09 -3.70
N LEU A 92 -11.82 -4.56 -4.18
CA LEU A 92 -11.71 -5.81 -4.94
C LEU A 92 -10.98 -6.90 -4.15
N LYS A 93 -11.32 -8.17 -4.44
CA LYS A 93 -10.50 -9.29 -3.99
C LYS A 93 -9.21 -9.34 -4.82
N CYS A 94 -8.07 -9.41 -4.15
CA CYS A 94 -6.77 -9.61 -4.80
C CYS A 94 -6.04 -10.85 -4.29
N ASN A 95 -5.21 -11.49 -5.11
CA ASN A 95 -4.27 -12.51 -4.66
C ASN A 95 -2.92 -12.35 -5.37
N VAL A 96 -1.93 -11.79 -4.67
CA VAL A 96 -0.60 -11.49 -5.22
C VAL A 96 0.19 -12.74 -5.67
N SER A 97 -0.18 -13.92 -5.18
CA SER A 97 0.43 -15.19 -5.61
C SER A 97 -0.05 -15.66 -7.00
N LYS A 98 -1.09 -15.03 -7.56
CA LYS A 98 -1.66 -15.38 -8.86
C LYS A 98 -1.16 -14.40 -9.93
N SER A 99 -0.96 -14.92 -11.15
CA SER A 99 -0.57 -14.10 -12.30
C SER A 99 -1.63 -13.05 -12.67
N ASN A 100 -2.91 -13.44 -12.61
CA ASN A 100 -4.02 -12.48 -12.61
C ASN A 100 -4.47 -12.24 -11.16
N ILE A 101 -3.96 -11.16 -10.58
CA ILE A 101 -4.16 -10.82 -9.17
C ILE A 101 -5.62 -10.48 -8.86
N LEU A 102 -6.33 -9.84 -9.77
CA LEU A 102 -7.68 -9.31 -9.57
C LEU A 102 -8.77 -10.18 -10.20
N ALA A 103 -8.43 -11.42 -10.60
CA ALA A 103 -9.37 -12.34 -11.23
C ALA A 103 -10.67 -12.50 -10.38
N PRO A 104 -11.85 -12.49 -11.04
CA PRO A 104 -12.10 -12.48 -12.48
C PRO A 104 -12.14 -11.07 -13.11
N VAL A 105 -11.88 -10.01 -12.35
CA VAL A 105 -11.94 -8.63 -12.83
C VAL A 105 -10.71 -8.33 -13.70
N SER A 106 -10.93 -7.58 -14.77
CA SER A 106 -9.86 -7.03 -15.62
C SER A 106 -9.95 -5.51 -15.57
N LEU A 107 -8.83 -4.87 -15.21
CA LEU A 107 -8.71 -3.42 -15.15
C LEU A 107 -7.69 -2.94 -16.19
N PRO A 108 -7.83 -1.70 -16.72
CA PRO A 108 -6.73 -1.03 -17.38
C PRO A 108 -5.53 -0.91 -16.44
N GLN A 109 -4.33 -0.77 -17.01
CA GLN A 109 -3.16 -0.49 -16.21
C GLN A 109 -3.31 0.87 -15.50
N ALA A 110 -2.89 0.94 -14.25
CA ALA A 110 -2.94 2.13 -13.40
C ALA A 110 -1.71 3.02 -13.60
N ASP A 111 -1.83 4.28 -13.17
CA ASP A 111 -0.71 5.23 -13.13
C ASP A 111 0.18 5.01 -11.89
N CYS A 112 -0.41 4.48 -10.82
CA CYS A 112 0.27 4.19 -9.58
C CYS A 112 -0.22 2.87 -8.96
N LEU A 113 0.71 2.11 -8.41
CA LEU A 113 0.43 1.05 -7.45
C LEU A 113 0.91 1.49 -6.07
N LEU A 114 0.08 1.25 -5.07
CA LEU A 114 0.43 1.39 -3.66
C LEU A 114 0.38 0.01 -3.01
N SER A 115 1.33 -0.30 -2.14
CA SER A 115 1.31 -1.52 -1.33
C SER A 115 1.97 -1.25 0.00
N THR A 116 1.21 -1.31 1.09
CA THR A 116 1.71 -1.05 2.44
C THR A 116 1.59 -2.29 3.31
N LEU A 117 2.70 -2.78 3.85
CA LEU A 117 2.80 -3.90 4.79
C LEU A 117 2.13 -5.20 4.28
N CYS A 118 2.19 -5.45 2.96
CA CYS A 118 1.47 -6.55 2.31
C CYS A 118 2.40 -7.66 1.82
N LEU A 119 3.39 -7.34 0.98
CA LEU A 119 4.10 -8.36 0.20
C LEU A 119 4.95 -9.28 1.10
N GLU A 120 5.60 -8.72 2.10
CA GLU A 120 6.37 -9.44 3.12
C GLU A 120 5.49 -10.37 3.98
N ALA A 121 4.23 -9.99 4.25
CA ALA A 121 3.28 -10.82 4.97
C ALA A 121 2.64 -11.90 4.09
N ALA A 122 2.51 -11.63 2.78
CA ALA A 122 1.85 -12.52 1.83
C ALA A 122 2.81 -13.56 1.20
N CYS A 123 4.12 -13.35 1.29
CA CYS A 123 5.14 -14.17 0.64
C CYS A 123 5.87 -15.05 1.66
N LYS A 124 6.17 -16.29 1.26
CA LYS A 124 6.82 -17.29 2.13
C LYS A 124 8.35 -17.31 2.01
N ASP A 125 8.87 -16.79 0.90
CA ASP A 125 10.28 -16.76 0.54
C ASP A 125 10.56 -15.68 -0.52
N LEU A 126 11.84 -15.36 -0.74
CA LEU A 126 12.24 -14.34 -1.71
C LEU A 126 11.79 -14.65 -3.15
N ASN A 127 11.64 -15.92 -3.52
CA ASN A 127 11.17 -16.30 -4.86
C ASN A 127 9.69 -15.93 -5.04
N SER A 128 8.86 -16.22 -4.02
CA SER A 128 7.45 -15.83 -4.00
C SER A 128 7.29 -14.31 -3.93
N TYR A 129 8.18 -13.60 -3.23
CA TYR A 129 8.21 -12.14 -3.20
C TYR A 129 8.51 -11.53 -4.57
N ARG A 130 9.57 -11.99 -5.25
CA ARG A 130 9.90 -11.58 -6.63
C ARG A 130 8.75 -11.88 -7.60
N ALA A 131 8.11 -13.05 -7.46
CA ALA A 131 6.96 -13.42 -8.28
C ALA A 131 5.75 -12.51 -8.02
N ALA A 132 5.44 -12.21 -6.75
CA ALA A 132 4.36 -11.29 -6.37
C ALA A 132 4.61 -9.89 -6.92
N LEU A 133 5.85 -9.38 -6.80
CA LEU A 133 6.26 -8.09 -7.34
C LEU A 133 6.07 -8.04 -8.87
N LYS A 134 6.45 -9.11 -9.59
CA LYS A 134 6.19 -9.24 -11.03
C LYS A 134 4.70 -9.26 -11.34
N ASN A 135 3.90 -9.98 -10.55
CA ASN A 135 2.46 -10.07 -10.75
C ASN A 135 1.79 -8.70 -10.56
N ILE A 136 2.09 -7.94 -9.49
CA ILE A 136 1.50 -6.61 -9.27
C ILE A 136 1.94 -5.66 -10.37
N SER A 137 3.19 -5.77 -10.82
CA SER A 137 3.74 -4.94 -11.90
C SER A 137 2.97 -5.08 -13.22
N SER A 138 2.24 -6.16 -13.44
CA SER A 138 1.38 -6.31 -14.63
C SER A 138 0.25 -5.28 -14.68
N LEU A 139 -0.19 -4.78 -13.52
CA LEU A 139 -1.25 -3.77 -13.36
C LEU A 139 -0.75 -2.34 -13.55
N LEU A 140 0.57 -2.11 -13.67
CA LEU A 140 1.16 -0.77 -13.75
C LEU A 140 1.58 -0.41 -15.18
N LYS A 141 1.22 0.80 -15.63
CA LYS A 141 1.67 1.34 -16.91
C LYS A 141 3.21 1.43 -16.96
N PRO A 142 3.85 1.25 -18.13
CA PRO A 142 5.24 1.71 -18.31
C PRO A 142 5.36 3.20 -17.96
N GLY A 143 6.37 3.57 -17.17
CA GLY A 143 6.52 4.92 -16.62
C GLY A 143 5.62 5.24 -15.42
N GLY A 144 4.77 4.31 -14.98
CA GLY A 144 3.98 4.44 -13.76
C GLY A 144 4.81 4.25 -12.49
N HIS A 145 4.25 4.65 -11.34
CA HIS A 145 4.94 4.59 -10.05
C HIS A 145 4.46 3.41 -9.20
N LEU A 146 5.39 2.79 -8.49
CA LEU A 146 5.14 1.87 -7.39
C LEU A 146 5.60 2.56 -6.11
N VAL A 147 4.65 2.76 -5.19
CA VAL A 147 4.90 3.25 -3.84
C VAL A 147 4.76 2.07 -2.90
N MET A 148 5.79 1.78 -2.12
CA MET A 148 5.77 0.70 -1.15
C MET A 148 6.16 1.20 0.23
N VAL A 149 5.45 0.68 1.24
CA VAL A 149 5.87 0.74 2.63
C VAL A 149 5.95 -0.69 3.11
N ILE A 150 7.10 -1.11 3.62
CA ILE A 150 7.32 -2.45 4.13
C ILE A 150 8.03 -2.39 5.48
N VAL A 151 8.04 -3.50 6.20
CA VAL A 151 8.91 -3.69 7.36
C VAL A 151 10.13 -4.53 7.01
N LEU A 152 11.28 -4.12 7.56
CA LEU A 152 12.57 -4.79 7.40
C LEU A 152 12.84 -5.69 8.59
N LYS A 153 13.44 -6.84 8.29
CA LYS A 153 13.90 -7.85 9.27
C LYS A 153 12.82 -8.35 10.24
N GLU A 154 11.56 -8.23 9.84
CA GLU A 154 10.43 -8.81 10.58
C GLU A 154 10.31 -10.30 10.29
N THR A 155 10.00 -11.10 11.30
CA THR A 155 9.63 -12.51 11.13
C THR A 155 8.18 -12.80 11.52
N TYR A 156 7.55 -11.90 12.28
CA TYR A 156 6.14 -12.03 12.64
C TYR A 156 5.49 -10.71 13.07
N TYR A 157 4.16 -10.72 13.02
CA TYR A 157 3.33 -9.75 13.75
C TYR A 157 2.14 -10.43 14.43
N MET A 158 1.52 -9.72 15.38
CA MET A 158 0.41 -10.18 16.20
C MET A 158 -0.84 -9.34 15.89
N VAL A 159 -1.98 -10.04 15.71
CA VAL A 159 -3.30 -9.41 15.70
C VAL A 159 -4.13 -10.05 16.82
N GLY A 160 -4.32 -9.30 17.90
CA GLY A 160 -4.82 -9.86 19.16
C GLY A 160 -3.88 -10.97 19.65
N GLN A 161 -4.42 -12.17 19.81
CA GLN A 161 -3.64 -13.35 20.24
C GLN A 161 -3.05 -14.16 19.08
N ARG A 162 -3.31 -13.77 17.82
CA ARG A 162 -2.91 -14.55 16.66
C ARG A 162 -1.61 -14.03 16.05
N ARG A 163 -0.64 -14.93 15.92
CA ARG A 163 0.64 -14.69 15.24
C ARG A 163 0.51 -14.95 13.73
N PHE A 164 1.01 -14.03 12.93
CA PHE A 164 1.17 -14.15 11.49
C PHE A 164 2.66 -14.11 11.15
N SER A 165 3.09 -14.92 10.19
CA SER A 165 4.48 -14.91 9.71
C SER A 165 4.72 -13.75 8.75
N CYS A 166 5.92 -13.18 8.81
CA CYS A 166 6.44 -12.30 7.77
C CYS A 166 7.74 -12.83 7.20
N LEU A 167 7.96 -12.55 5.93
CA LEU A 167 9.21 -12.80 5.25
C LEU A 167 10.25 -11.81 5.76
N TYR A 168 11.33 -12.34 6.33
CA TYR A 168 12.50 -11.55 6.69
C TYR A 168 13.12 -10.93 5.42
N LEU A 169 13.13 -9.60 5.36
CA LEU A 169 13.67 -8.83 4.25
C LEU A 169 14.75 -7.86 4.73
N GLU A 170 15.89 -7.90 4.06
CA GLU A 170 16.91 -6.85 4.10
C GLU A 170 16.62 -5.81 3.02
N GLN A 171 17.06 -4.56 3.23
CA GLN A 171 16.88 -3.47 2.27
C GLN A 171 17.45 -3.84 0.89
N GLU A 172 18.65 -4.43 0.84
CA GLU A 172 19.31 -4.80 -0.40
C GLU A 172 18.50 -5.84 -1.19
N SER A 173 17.82 -6.75 -0.50
CA SER A 173 16.97 -7.76 -1.14
C SER A 173 15.74 -7.14 -1.81
N VAL A 174 15.19 -6.08 -1.21
CA VAL A 174 14.03 -5.34 -1.73
C VAL A 174 14.43 -4.54 -2.97
N GLU A 175 15.54 -3.81 -2.88
CA GLU A 175 16.07 -3.03 -4.00
C GLU A 175 16.48 -3.92 -5.18
N GLU A 176 17.09 -5.08 -4.91
CA GLU A 176 17.42 -6.06 -5.94
C GLU A 176 16.16 -6.60 -6.64
N ALA A 177 15.13 -6.98 -5.87
CA ALA A 177 13.88 -7.47 -6.43
C ALA A 177 13.19 -6.41 -7.33
N LEU A 178 13.22 -5.14 -6.93
CA LEU A 178 12.70 -4.02 -7.74
C LEU A 178 13.49 -3.84 -9.03
N ARG A 179 14.83 -3.89 -8.97
CA ARG A 179 15.69 -3.80 -10.14
C ARG A 179 15.43 -4.94 -11.13
N GLU A 180 15.29 -6.17 -10.64
CA GLU A 180 14.92 -7.35 -11.45
C GLU A 180 13.53 -7.19 -12.08
N ALA A 181 12.59 -6.60 -11.34
CA ALA A 181 11.25 -6.27 -11.82
C ALA A 181 11.20 -5.02 -12.74
N ARG A 182 12.36 -4.51 -13.18
CA ARG A 182 12.51 -3.38 -14.12
C ARG A 182 12.02 -2.04 -13.54
N TYR A 183 12.23 -1.81 -12.26
CA TYR A 183 12.02 -0.49 -11.65
C TYR A 183 13.32 0.30 -11.51
N ASP A 184 13.19 1.61 -11.63
CA ASP A 184 14.19 2.58 -11.20
C ASP A 184 13.73 3.19 -9.87
N VAL A 185 14.48 2.90 -8.80
CA VAL A 185 14.19 3.43 -7.46
C VAL A 185 14.52 4.92 -7.43
N GLN A 186 13.53 5.75 -7.07
CA GLN A 186 13.65 7.20 -7.06
C GLN A 186 13.84 7.77 -5.66
N CYS A 187 13.21 7.15 -4.66
CA CYS A 187 13.29 7.55 -3.26
C CYS A 187 13.27 6.30 -2.37
N VAL A 188 14.10 6.30 -1.33
CA VAL A 188 14.09 5.31 -0.25
C VAL A 188 14.30 6.05 1.06
N GLU A 189 13.42 5.81 2.02
CA GLU A 189 13.53 6.30 3.39
C GLU A 189 13.39 5.12 4.35
N VAL A 190 14.34 5.01 5.29
CA VAL A 190 14.33 3.97 6.32
C VAL A 190 14.14 4.64 7.67
N THR A 191 13.06 4.28 8.35
CA THR A 191 12.74 4.74 9.69
C THR A 191 13.00 3.59 10.67
N PRO A 192 14.01 3.67 11.55
CA PRO A 192 14.28 2.62 12.52
C PRO A 192 13.12 2.50 13.50
N ASN A 193 12.82 1.27 13.89
CA ASN A 193 11.88 1.00 14.97
C ASN A 193 12.43 1.58 16.28
N ARG A 194 11.55 2.15 17.11
CA ARG A 194 11.90 2.59 18.46
C ARG A 194 11.42 1.51 19.45
N PRO A 195 12.16 1.23 20.54
CA PRO A 195 12.05 -0.04 21.24
C PRO A 195 10.70 -0.30 21.94
N GLU A 196 10.42 -1.60 22.11
CA GLU A 196 9.31 -2.30 22.82
C GLU A 196 7.95 -2.42 22.11
N SER A 197 7.94 -2.82 20.83
CA SER A 197 6.73 -3.41 20.25
C SER A 197 6.54 -4.85 20.77
N THR A 198 5.43 -5.12 21.45
CA THR A 198 5.00 -6.49 21.77
C THR A 198 4.25 -7.15 20.60
N PHE A 199 4.00 -6.39 19.52
CA PHE A 199 3.16 -6.81 18.40
C PHE A 199 3.96 -7.32 17.20
N SER A 200 5.24 -7.01 17.08
CA SER A 200 6.08 -7.43 15.95
C SER A 200 7.57 -7.27 16.30
N ASP A 201 8.43 -8.02 15.62
CA ASP A 201 9.88 -7.98 15.75
C ASP A 201 10.60 -7.18 14.64
N PHE A 202 9.89 -6.37 13.86
CA PHE A 202 10.52 -5.54 12.84
C PHE A 202 11.59 -4.58 13.40
N GLU A 203 12.70 -4.41 12.66
CA GLU A 203 13.78 -3.49 13.05
C GLU A 203 13.62 -2.09 12.44
N ALA A 204 12.95 -1.97 11.30
CA ALA A 204 12.73 -0.70 10.62
C ALA A 204 11.54 -0.76 9.66
N VAL A 205 10.98 0.40 9.34
CA VAL A 205 10.04 0.60 8.23
C VAL A 205 10.81 1.19 7.06
N LEU A 206 10.66 0.61 5.87
CA LEU A 206 11.18 1.13 4.63
C LEU A 206 10.02 1.68 3.77
N SER A 207 10.12 2.96 3.41
CA SER A 207 9.22 3.62 2.46
C SER A 207 9.99 3.90 1.17
N LEU A 208 9.44 3.53 0.02
CA LEU A 208 10.08 3.79 -1.27
C LEU A 208 9.11 4.24 -2.35
N VAL A 209 9.68 4.92 -3.35
CA VAL A 209 9.03 5.26 -4.60
C VAL A 209 9.91 4.76 -5.73
N ALA A 210 9.34 3.97 -6.63
CA ALA A 210 10.02 3.39 -7.76
C ALA A 210 9.22 3.63 -9.05
N CYS A 211 9.89 3.90 -10.17
CA CYS A 211 9.26 4.09 -11.47
C CYS A 211 9.49 2.88 -12.36
N LYS A 212 8.43 2.36 -12.98
CA LYS A 212 8.53 1.22 -13.88
C LYS A 212 9.18 1.66 -15.20
N ARG A 213 10.26 1.00 -15.60
CA ARG A 213 10.94 1.31 -16.87
C ARG A 213 9.98 1.15 -18.06
N PRO A 214 10.10 2.01 -19.08
CA PRO A 214 9.55 1.74 -20.40
C PRO A 214 9.99 0.36 -20.91
N ALA A 215 9.16 -0.25 -21.76
CA ALA A 215 9.49 -1.49 -22.45
C ALA A 215 10.74 -1.31 -23.32
#